data_AF-M1AD11-F1
#
_entry.id   AF-M1AD11-F1
#
_cell.length_a   1.000
_cell.length_b   1.000
_cell.length_c   1.000
_cell.angle_alpha   90.00
_cell.angle_beta   90.00
_cell.angle_gamma   90.00
#
_symmetry.space_group_name_H-M   'P 1'
#
loop_
_entity.id
_entity.type
_entity.pdbx_description
1 polymer ?
#
loop_
_entity_poly.entity_id
_entity_poly.type
_entity_poly.pdbx_seq_one_letter_code
_entity_poly.pdbx_strand_id
1 'polypeptide(L)'
;MKVYCSLWNADEWATQGGRVKTDWALAPFTAYYRNINIDGCAVSSGTSSCKSIGSTNNAKPWETHELDGKGRNRLRWVQSKHMVYNYCADSKRFPQGFSAECKSSRF
;
A
#
# COMPACT_ATOMS: atom_id res chain seq x y z
N MET A 1 10.79 1.54 10.17
CA MET A 1 10.40 0.54 9.15
C MET A 1 11.57 0.31 8.22
N LYS A 2 11.60 -0.82 7.50
CA LYS A 2 12.60 -1.12 6.45
C LYS A 2 11.86 -1.43 5.14
N VAL A 3 12.51 -1.21 4.01
CA VAL A 3 11.98 -1.54 2.67
C VAL A 3 12.43 -2.95 2.29
N TYR A 4 11.52 -3.76 1.76
CA TYR A 4 11.78 -5.13 1.32
C TYR A 4 11.21 -5.36 -0.08
N CYS A 5 11.92 -6.12 -0.91
CA CYS A 5 11.42 -6.63 -2.19
C CYS A 5 11.65 -8.14 -2.22
N SER A 6 10.61 -8.91 -2.54
CA SER A 6 10.68 -10.37 -2.62
C SER A 6 9.79 -10.90 -3.75
N LEU A 7 10.22 -12.02 -4.33
CA LEU A 7 9.43 -12.89 -5.20
C LEU A 7 9.41 -14.25 -4.53
N TRP A 8 8.22 -14.78 -4.23
CA TRP A 8 8.05 -16.04 -3.50
C TRP A 8 6.74 -16.73 -3.89
N ASN A 9 6.65 -18.04 -3.66
CA ASN A 9 5.44 -18.83 -3.93
C ASN A 9 4.41 -18.69 -2.80
N ALA A 10 3.17 -18.34 -3.16
CA ALA A 10 2.05 -18.17 -2.22
C ALA A 10 0.80 -18.95 -2.68
N ASP A 11 1.00 -20.19 -3.12
CA ASP A 11 -0.03 -21.10 -3.66
C ASP A 11 -1.29 -21.23 -2.79
N GLU A 12 -1.17 -21.04 -1.48
CA GLU A 12 -2.31 -21.15 -0.56
C GLU A 12 -3.38 -20.09 -0.78
N TRP A 13 -3.05 -18.93 -1.37
CA TRP A 13 -4.00 -17.82 -1.48
C TRP A 13 -3.85 -16.92 -2.72
N ALA A 14 -2.69 -16.87 -3.37
CA ALA A 14 -2.38 -15.82 -4.36
C ALA A 14 -3.30 -15.80 -5.59
N THR A 15 -3.54 -16.95 -6.22
CA THR A 15 -4.29 -17.02 -7.49
C THR A 15 -5.65 -17.66 -7.27
N GLN A 16 -6.72 -16.90 -7.57
CA GLN A 16 -8.11 -17.32 -7.34
C GLN A 16 -8.39 -17.82 -5.91
N GLY A 17 -7.80 -17.17 -4.90
CA GLY A 17 -7.92 -17.62 -3.50
C GLY A 17 -7.26 -18.96 -3.23
N GLY A 18 -6.18 -19.27 -3.96
CA GLY A 18 -5.38 -20.49 -3.80
C GLY A 18 -5.85 -21.70 -4.62
N ARG A 19 -6.83 -21.52 -5.51
CA ARG A 19 -7.36 -22.61 -6.36
C ARG A 19 -6.39 -22.99 -7.49
N VAL A 20 -5.65 -22.03 -8.02
CA VAL A 20 -4.67 -22.26 -9.08
C VAL A 20 -3.28 -22.28 -8.45
N LYS A 21 -2.56 -23.38 -8.65
CA LYS A 21 -1.22 -23.61 -8.11
C LYS A 21 -0.15 -23.27 -9.14
N THR A 22 1.05 -22.97 -8.66
CA THR A 22 2.22 -22.67 -9.48
C THR A 22 2.61 -23.88 -10.30
N ASP A 23 2.67 -23.70 -11.62
CA ASP A 23 3.26 -24.70 -12.51
C ASP A 23 4.77 -24.48 -12.59
N TRP A 24 5.52 -25.27 -11.82
CA TRP A 24 6.97 -25.17 -11.75
C TRP A 24 7.69 -25.57 -13.03
N ALA A 25 7.02 -26.21 -13.99
CA ALA A 25 7.59 -26.46 -15.31
C ALA A 25 7.83 -25.17 -16.10
N LEU A 26 7.16 -24.07 -15.73
CA LEU A 26 7.32 -22.75 -16.33
C LEU A 26 8.44 -21.90 -15.68
N ALA A 27 9.18 -22.47 -14.74
CA ALA A 27 10.31 -21.79 -14.12
C ALA A 27 11.44 -21.52 -15.15
N PRO A 28 12.24 -20.45 -14.97
CA PRO A 28 12.28 -19.55 -13.81
C PRO A 28 11.27 -18.39 -13.86
N PHE A 29 10.64 -18.10 -12.72
CA PHE A 29 9.84 -16.89 -12.53
C PHE A 29 10.75 -15.72 -12.21
N THR A 30 10.75 -14.67 -13.05
CA THR A 30 11.70 -13.56 -12.94
C THR A 30 10.98 -12.24 -12.73
N ALA A 31 11.39 -11.48 -11.71
CA ALA A 31 10.93 -10.11 -11.44
C ALA A 31 12.11 -9.14 -11.56
N TYR A 32 11.91 -8.06 -12.31
CA TYR A 32 12.92 -7.02 -12.52
C TYR A 32 12.53 -5.74 -11.76
N TYR A 33 13.47 -5.20 -10.99
CA TYR A 33 13.31 -3.97 -10.23
C TYR A 33 14.31 -2.93 -10.75
N ARG A 34 13.86 -1.68 -10.91
CA ARG A 34 14.71 -0.55 -11.30
C ARG A 34 14.20 0.73 -10.65
N ASN A 35 15.05 1.76 -10.62
CA ASN A 35 14.69 3.10 -10.13
C ASN A 35 14.16 3.10 -8.69
N ILE A 36 14.77 2.32 -7.80
CA ILE A 36 14.42 2.33 -6.38
C ILE A 36 14.88 3.67 -5.79
N ASN A 37 13.92 4.55 -5.50
CA ASN A 37 14.17 5.84 -4.88
C ASN A 37 13.62 5.84 -3.45
N ILE A 38 14.48 6.15 -2.47
CA ILE A 38 14.13 6.17 -1.06
C ILE A 38 14.37 7.59 -0.54
N ASP A 39 13.29 8.36 -0.47
CA ASP A 39 13.25 9.63 0.26
C ASP A 39 12.41 9.44 1.52
N GLY A 40 13.07 9.42 2.67
CA GLY A 40 12.43 9.27 3.97
C GLY A 40 13.38 9.61 5.11
N CYS A 41 12.87 9.57 6.33
CA CYS A 41 13.68 9.78 7.52
C CYS A 41 14.29 8.45 8.00
N ALA A 42 15.61 8.41 8.09
CA ALA A 42 16.30 7.32 8.77
C ALA A 42 16.14 7.43 10.29
N VAL A 43 16.09 6.28 10.96
CA VAL A 43 16.22 6.17 12.42
C VAL A 43 17.60 5.61 12.70
N SER A 44 18.40 6.33 13.48
CA SER A 44 19.74 5.93 13.91
C SER A 44 19.85 6.05 15.42
N SER A 45 20.38 5.02 16.09
CA SER A 45 20.56 5.00 17.55
C SER A 45 19.28 5.33 18.35
N GLY A 46 18.11 4.91 17.84
CA GLY A 46 16.81 5.17 18.48
C GLY A 46 16.22 6.55 18.22
N THR A 47 16.92 7.44 17.51
CA THR A 47 16.44 8.79 17.16
C THR A 47 16.04 8.87 15.69
N SER A 48 14.86 9.43 15.42
CA SER A 48 14.40 9.70 14.06
C SER A 48 14.99 11.01 13.52
N SER A 49 15.40 11.00 12.26
CA SER A 49 15.75 12.23 11.53
C SER A 49 14.53 13.04 11.07
N CYS A 50 13.30 12.52 11.24
CA CYS A 50 12.09 13.30 11.01
C CYS A 50 12.00 14.41 12.04
N LYS A 51 11.77 15.64 11.58
CA LYS A 51 11.47 16.77 12.44
C LYS A 51 9.97 16.76 12.75
N SER A 52 9.60 17.16 13.96
CA SER A 52 8.19 17.32 14.34
C SER A 52 7.51 18.35 13.42
N ILE A 53 6.27 18.08 13.02
CA ILE A 53 5.45 18.89 12.08
C ILE A 53 5.33 20.39 12.50
N GLY A 54 5.65 20.74 13.75
CA GLY A 54 5.67 22.13 14.25
C GLY A 54 6.93 22.96 13.90
N SER A 55 7.98 22.38 13.30
CA SER A 55 9.16 23.13 12.84
C SER A 55 8.97 23.57 11.39
N THR A 56 8.32 24.72 11.20
CA THR A 56 7.91 25.30 9.91
C THR A 56 9.01 25.53 8.87
N ASN A 57 10.29 25.35 9.23
CA ASN A 57 11.42 25.64 8.34
C ASN A 57 12.06 24.41 7.68
N ASN A 58 11.60 23.17 7.96
CA ASN A 58 12.27 21.97 7.43
C ASN A 58 11.37 20.74 7.18
N ALA A 59 10.04 20.86 7.25
CA ALA A 59 9.15 19.74 6.92
C ALA A 59 9.30 19.39 5.44
N LYS A 60 9.54 18.11 5.11
CA LYS A 60 9.64 17.70 3.70
C LYS A 60 8.25 17.80 3.05
N PRO A 61 8.13 18.23 1.78
CA PRO A 61 6.82 18.41 1.14
C PRO A 61 5.91 17.17 1.15
N TRP A 62 6.48 15.97 1.21
CA TRP A 62 5.73 14.72 1.29
C TRP A 62 5.10 14.45 2.67
N GLU A 63 5.60 15.06 3.75
CA GLU A 63 5.12 14.83 5.14
C GLU A 63 3.71 15.38 5.37
N THR A 64 3.33 16.42 4.64
CA THR A 64 2.02 17.09 4.74
C THR A 64 1.22 16.98 3.44
N HIS A 65 1.62 16.12 2.51
CA HIS A 65 1.01 16.06 1.20
C HIS A 65 -0.38 15.39 1.27
N GLU A 66 -1.39 16.09 0.77
CA GLU A 66 -2.72 15.54 0.56
C GLU A 66 -3.02 15.39 -0.94
N LEU A 67 -3.93 14.47 -1.29
CA LEU A 67 -4.40 14.35 -2.66
C LEU A 67 -5.18 15.60 -3.08
N ASP A 68 -4.76 16.22 -4.18
CA ASP A 68 -5.50 17.29 -4.83
C ASP A 68 -6.83 16.78 -5.44
N GLY A 69 -7.62 17.70 -6.01
CA GLY A 69 -8.91 17.35 -6.61
C GLY A 69 -8.78 16.35 -7.76
N LYS A 70 -7.72 16.46 -8.58
CA LYS A 70 -7.47 15.56 -9.71
C LYS A 70 -7.06 14.17 -9.23
N GLY A 71 -6.18 14.08 -8.25
CA GLY A 71 -5.74 12.84 -7.60
C GLY A 71 -6.91 12.06 -7.00
N ARG A 72 -7.82 12.76 -6.30
CA ARG A 72 -9.05 12.14 -5.77
C ARG A 72 -9.97 11.60 -6.87
N ASN A 73 -10.15 12.34 -7.96
CA ASN A 73 -10.96 11.85 -9.08
C ASN A 73 -10.35 10.62 -9.77
N ARG A 74 -9.01 10.60 -9.90
CA ARG A 74 -8.30 9.43 -10.44
C ARG A 74 -8.45 8.20 -9.55
N LEU A 75 -8.32 8.38 -8.24
CA LEU A 75 -8.53 7.32 -7.25
C LEU A 75 -9.94 6.74 -7.34
N ARG A 76 -10.99 7.58 -7.39
CA ARG A 76 -12.38 7.15 -7.60
C ARG A 76 -12.58 6.35 -8.87
N TRP A 77 -11.95 6.78 -9.97
CA TRP A 77 -12.02 6.06 -11.24
C TRP A 77 -11.39 4.66 -11.13
N VAL A 78 -10.21 4.54 -10.50
CA VAL A 78 -9.56 3.24 -10.25
C VAL A 78 -10.43 2.34 -9.38
N GLN A 79 -10.98 2.88 -8.28
CA GLN A 79 -11.87 2.15 -7.40
C GLN A 79 -13.13 1.67 -8.13
N SER A 80 -13.73 2.50 -8.98
CA SER A 80 -14.94 2.15 -9.72
C SER A 80 -14.70 1.14 -10.85
N LYS A 81 -13.52 1.13 -11.48
CA LYS A 81 -13.26 0.37 -12.71
C LYS A 81 -12.35 -0.83 -12.54
N HIS A 82 -11.49 -0.85 -11.53
CA HIS A 82 -10.41 -1.82 -11.41
C HIS A 82 -10.31 -2.50 -10.03
N MET A 83 -11.06 -2.05 -9.02
CA MET A 83 -11.02 -2.65 -7.69
C MET A 83 -11.93 -3.88 -7.62
N VAL A 84 -11.32 -5.04 -7.35
CA VAL A 84 -12.03 -6.33 -7.25
C VAL A 84 -12.29 -6.79 -5.82
N TYR A 85 -11.63 -6.19 -4.84
CA TYR A 85 -11.82 -6.47 -3.42
C TYR A 85 -11.57 -5.20 -2.60
N ASN A 86 -12.40 -4.99 -1.57
CA ASN A 86 -12.26 -3.91 -0.60
C ASN A 86 -12.70 -4.40 0.78
N TYR A 87 -11.78 -4.41 1.74
CA TYR A 87 -12.06 -4.88 3.10
C TYR A 87 -13.09 -3.99 3.82
N CYS A 88 -13.12 -2.68 3.54
CA CYS A 88 -14.11 -1.75 4.12
C CYS A 88 -15.55 -2.02 3.65
N ALA A 89 -15.73 -2.81 2.58
CA ALA A 89 -17.04 -3.22 2.06
C ALA A 89 -17.33 -4.70 2.31
N ASP A 90 -16.42 -5.43 2.96
CA ASP A 90 -16.52 -6.87 3.22
C ASP A 90 -17.29 -7.13 4.52
N SER A 91 -18.62 -7.05 4.45
CA SER A 91 -19.51 -7.29 5.59
C SER A 91 -19.46 -8.73 6.11
N LYS A 92 -19.05 -9.69 5.27
CA LYS A 92 -18.88 -11.09 5.69
C LYS A 92 -17.68 -11.24 6.62
N ARG A 93 -16.58 -10.56 6.30
CA ARG A 93 -15.38 -10.54 7.13
C ARG A 93 -15.53 -9.66 8.38
N PHE A 94 -16.27 -8.57 8.27
CA PHE A 94 -16.49 -7.61 9.37
C PHE A 94 -17.98 -7.46 9.73
N PRO A 95 -18.62 -8.51 10.28
CA PRO A 95 -20.05 -8.48 10.58
C PRO A 95 -20.42 -7.53 11.74
N GLN A 96 -19.46 -7.21 12.61
CA GLN A 96 -19.66 -6.33 13.77
C GLN A 96 -19.46 -4.84 13.44
N GLY A 97 -19.24 -4.52 12.17
CA GLY A 97 -19.00 -3.17 11.68
C GLY A 97 -17.58 -2.96 11.16
N PHE A 98 -17.45 -1.97 10.30
CA PHE A 98 -16.19 -1.65 9.63
C PHE A 98 -15.28 -0.83 10.54
N SER A 99 -13.98 -1.00 10.33
CA SER A 99 -12.92 -0.27 11.02
C SER A 99 -13.10 1.26 10.86
N ALA A 100 -12.66 2.03 11.85
CA ALA A 100 -12.96 3.46 11.97
C ALA A 100 -12.41 4.28 10.79
N GLU A 101 -11.28 3.88 10.21
CA GLU A 101 -10.67 4.53 9.05
C GLU A 101 -11.55 4.46 7.80
N CYS A 102 -12.40 3.43 7.68
CA CYS A 102 -13.33 3.27 6.56
C CYS A 102 -14.45 4.33 6.55
N LYS A 103 -14.69 5.01 7.69
CA LYS A 103 -15.75 6.03 7.82
C LYS A 103 -15.31 7.41 7.33
N SER A 104 -14.00 7.68 7.29
CA SER A 104 -13.49 8.91 6.70
C SER A 104 -13.50 8.76 5.18
N SER A 105 -14.57 9.24 4.55
CA SER A 105 -14.77 9.21 3.10
C SER A 105 -13.79 10.16 2.38
N ARG A 106 -12.54 9.72 2.25
CA ARG A 106 -11.64 10.14 1.17
C ARG A 106 -11.40 9.03 0.14
N PHE A 107 -12.04 7.88 0.33
CA PHE A 107 -12.00 6.68 -0.50
C PHE A 107 -13.41 6.20 -0.82
#